data_AF-A0A3S3R178-F1
#
_entry.id   AF-A0A3S3R178-F1
#
_cell.length_a   1.000
_cell.length_b   1.000
_cell.length_c   1.000
_cell.angle_alpha   90.00
_cell.angle_beta   90.00
_cell.angle_gamma   90.00
#
_symmetry.space_group_name_H-M   'P 1'
#
loop_
_entity.id
_entity.type
_entity.pdbx_description
1 polymer ?
#
loop_
_entity_poly.entity_id
_entity_poly.type
_entity_poly.pdbx_seq_one_letter_code
_entity_poly.pdbx_strand_id
1 'polypeptide(L)' 'MELPSEGYLLRIIIGEAARHESKHLYEWIVIQAREQGLAGATVMRGMMGFGAGSRIKTSSILCLSEDLPWCLS' A
#
# COMPACT_ATOMS: atom_id res chain seq x y z
N MET A 1 18.59 12.26 -12.41
CA MET A 1 17.90 11.12 -13.03
C MET A 1 17.05 11.68 -14.14
N GLU A 2 17.36 11.36 -15.39
CA GLU A 2 16.46 11.69 -16.50
C GLU A 2 15.37 10.62 -16.54
N LEU A 3 14.11 11.03 -16.43
CA LEU A 3 12.98 10.13 -16.49
C LEU A 3 12.47 10.06 -17.93
N PRO A 4 12.19 8.87 -18.47
CA PRO A 4 11.61 8.73 -19.80
C PRO A 4 10.26 9.47 -19.89
N SER A 5 9.91 9.94 -21.10
CA SER A 5 8.65 10.65 -21.35
C SER A 5 7.40 9.77 -21.18
N GLU A 6 7.58 8.45 -21.27
CA GLU A 6 6.54 7.46 -21.02
C GLU A 6 6.90 6.60 -19.80
N GLY A 7 5.90 6.29 -18.98
CA GLY A 7 6.03 5.47 -17.79
C GLY A 7 4.71 4.78 -17.46
N TYR A 8 4.80 3.76 -16.61
CA TYR A 8 3.65 3.00 -16.14
C TYR A 8 3.34 3.36 -14.69
N LEU A 9 2.06 3.58 -14.38
CA LEU A 9 1.60 3.73 -13.01
C LEU A 9 1.24 2.36 -12.44
N LEU A 10 2.05 1.84 -11.52
CA LEU A 10 1.75 0.62 -10.79
C LEU A 10 1.00 0.97 -9.50
N ARG A 11 -0.23 0.48 -9.36
CA ARG A 11 -1.01 0.62 -8.13
C ARG A 11 -1.11 -0.71 -7.38
N ILE A 12 -0.60 -0.74 -6.16
CA ILE A 12 -0.70 -1.90 -5.27
C ILE A 12 -1.64 -1.53 -4.12
N ILE A 13 -2.68 -2.33 -3.92
CA ILE A 13 -3.65 -2.18 -2.83
C ILE A 13 -3.49 -3.37 -1.89
N ILE A 14 -3.12 -3.10 -0.65
CA ILE A 14 -2.91 -4.11 0.40
C ILE A 14 -3.61 -3.70 1.68
N GLY A 15 -3.93 -4.66 2.55
CA GLY A 15 -4.40 -4.36 3.91
C GLY A 15 -3.27 -3.90 4.84
N GLU A 16 -3.60 -3.11 5.86
CA GLU A 16 -2.66 -2.50 6.81
C GLU A 16 -1.94 -3.51 7.68
N ALA A 17 -2.62 -4.57 8.09
CA ALA A 17 -2.01 -5.65 8.84
C ALA A 17 -1.21 -6.63 7.98
N ALA A 18 -1.14 -6.43 6.65
CA ALA A 18 -0.29 -7.26 5.82
C ALA A 18 1.17 -7.08 6.22
N ARG A 19 1.86 -8.20 6.43
CA ARG A 19 3.25 -8.24 6.91
C ARG A 19 4.12 -9.12 6.02
N HIS A 20 5.40 -8.78 5.97
CA HIS A 20 6.45 -9.57 5.33
C HIS A 20 7.68 -9.55 6.23
N GLU A 21 8.20 -10.73 6.60
CA GLU A 21 9.42 -10.88 7.41
C GLU A 21 9.49 -9.91 8.62
N SER A 22 8.41 -9.86 9.39
CA SER A 22 8.23 -9.01 10.58
C SER A 22 8.04 -7.50 10.35
N LYS A 23 8.04 -7.04 9.10
CA LYS A 23 7.75 -5.63 8.72
C LYS A 23 6.36 -5.47 8.13
N HIS A 24 5.83 -4.25 8.12
CA HIS A 24 4.63 -3.96 7.36
C HIS A 24 4.91 -4.13 5.87
N LEU A 25 3.97 -4.75 5.15
CA LEU A 25 4.18 -5.08 3.74
C LEU A 25 4.38 -3.81 2.87
N TYR A 26 3.70 -2.70 3.18
CA TYR A 26 3.92 -1.44 2.44
C TYR A 26 5.36 -0.94 2.59
N GLU A 27 5.95 -1.09 3.77
CA GLU A 27 7.31 -0.65 4.07
C GLU A 27 8.31 -1.48 3.27
N TRP A 28 8.13 -2.80 3.28
CA TRP A 28 8.94 -3.71 2.48
C TRP A 28 8.86 -3.39 0.98
N ILE A 29 7.67 -3.12 0.43
CA ILE A 29 7.50 -2.78 -0.98
C ILE A 29 8.23 -1.48 -1.34
N VAL A 30 8.15 -0.44 -0.51
CA VAL A 30 8.85 0.83 -0.76
C VAL A 30 10.37 0.65 -0.74
N ILE A 31 10.89 -0.15 0.21
CA ILE A 31 12.32 -0.47 0.26
C ILE A 31 12.74 -1.20 -1.02
N GLN A 32 11.99 -2.22 -1.44
CA GLN A 32 12.25 -2.94 -2.68
C GLN A 32 12.18 -2.04 -3.92
N ALA A 33 11.18 -1.16 -4.01
CA ALA A 33 11.06 -0.21 -5.12
C ALA A 33 12.29 0.71 -5.22
N ARG A 34 12.81 1.16 -4.08
CA ARG A 34 14.04 1.95 -4.01
C ARG A 34 15.27 1.14 -4.41
N GLU A 35 15.41 -0.08 -3.92
CA GLU A 35 16.53 -0.97 -4.25
C GLU A 35 16.56 -1.34 -5.75
N GLN A 36 15.39 -1.47 -6.38
CA GLN A 36 15.24 -1.75 -7.81
C GLN A 36 15.35 -0.50 -8.69
N GLY A 37 15.58 0.68 -8.12
CA GLY A 37 15.79 1.92 -8.89
C GLY A 37 14.54 2.47 -9.57
N LEU A 38 13.34 2.22 -9.02
CA LEU A 38 12.12 2.84 -9.53
C LEU A 38 12.18 4.37 -9.40
N ALA A 39 11.49 5.06 -10.30
CA ALA A 39 11.44 6.52 -10.35
C ALA A 39 10.91 7.16 -9.05
N GLY A 40 10.02 6.45 -8.34
CA GLY A 40 9.44 6.86 -7.08
C GLY A 40 8.39 5.86 -6.60
N ALA A 41 7.97 6.03 -5.35
CA ALA A 41 6.84 5.32 -4.77
C ALA A 41 6.22 6.19 -3.67
N THR A 42 4.90 6.30 -3.66
CA THR A 42 4.14 7.04 -2.63
C THR A 42 3.18 6.10 -1.93
N VAL A 43 3.16 6.08 -0.59
CA VAL A 43 2.19 5.30 0.19
C VAL A 43 1.07 6.21 0.70
N MET A 44 -0.19 5.80 0.53
CA MET A 44 -1.37 6.48 1.06
C MET A 44 -2.19 5.52 1.90
N ARG A 45 -2.73 5.98 3.04
CA ARG A 45 -3.66 5.19 3.87
C ARG A 45 -5.10 5.60 3.57
N GLY A 46 -5.91 4.65 3.07
CA GLY A 46 -7.34 4.87 2.86
C GLY A 46 -8.12 4.75 4.16
N MET A 47 -9.21 5.51 4.31
CA MET A 47 -10.11 5.41 5.47
C MET A 47 -11.01 4.18 5.41
N MET A 48 -11.41 3.79 4.20
CA MET A 48 -12.28 2.65 3.92
C MET A 48 -11.91 1.98 2.59
N GLY A 49 -12.12 0.67 2.50
CA GLY A 49 -11.98 -0.08 1.25
C GLY A 49 -12.67 -1.44 1.32
N PHE A 50 -12.99 -2.00 0.16
CA PHE A 50 -13.55 -3.34 0.01
C PHE A 50 -12.72 -4.14 -1.01
N GLY A 51 -12.69 -5.46 -0.86
CA GLY A 51 -12.00 -6.39 -1.77
C GLY A 51 -12.87 -7.60 -2.08
N ALA A 52 -12.35 -8.54 -2.88
CA ALA A 52 -13.07 -9.73 -3.34
C ALA A 52 -13.63 -10.62 -2.20
N GLY A 53 -13.14 -10.46 -0.96
CA GLY A 53 -13.64 -11.13 0.24
C GLY A 53 -14.81 -10.43 0.98
N SER A 54 -15.43 -9.38 0.41
CA SER A 54 -16.68 -8.76 0.92
C SER A 54 -16.65 -8.24 2.38
N ARG A 55 -15.49 -7.81 2.90
CA ARG A 55 -15.43 -7.07 4.18
C ARG A 55 -15.10 -5.61 3.89
N ILE A 56 -16.05 -4.73 4.21
CA ILE A 56 -15.79 -3.29 4.35
C ILE A 56 -14.82 -3.16 5.52
N LYS A 57 -13.63 -2.62 5.29
CA LYS A 57 -12.70 -2.29 6.38
C LYS A 57 -12.83 -0.80 6.67
N THR A 58 -13.28 -0.43 7.88
CA THR A 58 -13.55 0.97 8.25
C THR A 58 -12.71 1.42 9.43
N SER A 59 -12.12 2.61 9.36
CA SER A 59 -11.54 3.29 10.52
C SER A 59 -12.65 3.90 11.41
N SER A 60 -13.36 3.08 12.19
CA SER A 60 -14.28 3.59 13.23
C SER A 60 -13.68 3.38 14.62
N ILE A 61 -13.45 4.50 15.32
CA ILE A 61 -12.72 4.70 16.58
C ILE A 61 -13.21 3.88 17.80
N LEU A 62 -14.19 2.98 17.67
CA LEU A 62 -14.78 2.25 18.80
C LEU A 62 -15.05 0.74 18.60
N CYS A 63 -14.45 0.08 17.61
CA CYS A 63 -14.47 -1.38 17.60
C CYS A 63 -13.13 -1.96 17.12
N LEU A 64 -12.64 -2.97 17.85
CA LEU A 64 -11.31 -3.55 17.71
C LEU A 64 -10.97 -3.93 16.25
N SER A 65 -9.87 -3.37 15.75
CA SER A 65 -9.03 -3.92 14.68
C SER A 65 -9.71 -4.19 13.33
N GLU A 66 -9.94 -3.15 12.52
CA GLU A 66 -10.16 -3.30 11.08
C GLU A 66 -9.01 -2.70 10.28
N ASP A 67 -8.30 -3.53 9.50
CA ASP A 67 -7.11 -3.15 8.73
C ASP A 67 -7.42 -2.12 7.64
N LEU A 68 -6.76 -0.96 7.63
CA LEU A 68 -6.94 0.03 6.57
C LEU A 68 -6.20 -0.35 5.27
N PRO A 69 -6.63 0.07 4.07
CA PRO A 69 -5.86 -0.17 2.85
C PRO A 69 -4.70 0.83 2.71
N TRP A 70 -3.53 0.35 2.25
CA TRP A 70 -2.45 1.22 1.75
C TRP A 70 -2.45 1.20 0.22
N CYS A 71 -2.37 2.38 -0.40
CA CYS A 71 -2.22 2.56 -1.84
C CYS A 71 -0.79 3.00 -2.14
N LEU A 72 -0.10 2.27 -3.00
CA LEU A 72 1.17 2.69 -3.59
C LEU A 72 0.92 3.31 -4.96
N SER A 73 1.48 4.48 -5.25
CA SER A 73 1.48 5.12 -6.58
C SER A 73 2.88 5.52 -7.00
#